data_AF-A0A9P7JKS7-F1
#
_entry.id   AF-A0A9P7JKS7-F1
#
_cell.length_a   1.000
_cell.length_b   1.000
_cell.length_c   1.000
_cell.angle_alpha   90.00
_cell.angle_beta   90.00
_cell.angle_gamma   90.00
#
_symmetry.space_group_name_H-M   'P 1'
#
loop_
_entity.id
_entity.type
_entity.pdbx_description
1 polymer ?
#
loop_
_entity_poly.entity_id
_entity_poly.type
_entity_poly.pdbx_seq_one_letter_code
_entity_poly.pdbx_strand_id
1 'polypeptide(L)'
;MSWVPADWALATTHLASDYVCCQFYAIVGVTPKVLPPPELDVVLMLGCSHLARILVNAYLNPVTINFDMTRYSEVLQKQERGVNSGHEEFLLTRYPPDCEIILECPAVVLDKFGLIMLWYLPRAIDAAIQNDMLSAMMMMSGLLGKSITHGTSPKEKWRTHESNFQISEHGLTSGCINLSPEWFLQAHPFQPEVLATLKSDNGVAYCRAMCRPVPLFAAALRVMHSGLYWGIIDNTTGAWAHGESPQRMGICIYQLSAIDVATGITPLHRDALSRAQWFDIMTSVGGYTIGANEDAKYWIEIAYNPGVMAGTSGRIVRHGGNWVNSDRVGWVWYMRDDIHEFVDVPRGDYSRYKSVVTDAMEFT
;
A
#
# COMPACT_ATOMS: atom_id res chain seq x y z
N MET A 1 -14.07 -6.79 26.45
CA MET A 1 -12.67 -6.32 26.54
C MET A 1 -12.60 -4.89 26.04
N SER A 2 -11.78 -4.11 26.73
CA SER A 2 -11.81 -2.66 26.88
C SER A 2 -11.34 -1.86 25.66
N TRP A 3 -12.08 -0.77 25.42
CA TRP A 3 -11.71 0.51 24.81
C TRP A 3 -10.24 0.70 24.39
N VAL A 4 -10.02 1.07 23.12
CA VAL A 4 -8.74 1.59 22.61
C VAL A 4 -8.84 3.12 22.61
N PRO A 5 -8.07 3.84 23.45
CA PRO A 5 -8.03 5.30 23.44
C PRO A 5 -7.53 5.83 22.09
N ALA A 6 -8.04 6.99 21.68
CA ALA A 6 -7.59 7.73 20.50
C ALA A 6 -6.08 7.98 20.44
N ASP A 7 -5.53 8.42 21.58
CA ASP A 7 -4.10 8.67 21.75
C ASP A 7 -3.27 7.40 21.56
N TRP A 8 -3.87 6.21 21.76
CA TRP A 8 -3.20 4.91 21.65
C TRP A 8 -3.02 4.45 20.21
N ALA A 9 -3.94 4.78 19.31
CA ALA A 9 -3.92 4.35 17.91
C ALA A 9 -2.80 5.04 17.12
N LEU A 10 -2.74 6.38 17.18
CA LEU A 10 -1.64 7.16 16.62
C LEU A 10 -0.32 6.81 17.32
N ALA A 11 -0.32 6.67 18.65
CA ALA A 11 0.87 6.23 19.38
C ALA A 11 1.36 4.85 18.92
N THR A 12 0.49 3.88 18.68
CA THR A 12 0.90 2.53 18.22
C THR A 12 1.49 2.59 16.82
N THR A 13 0.87 3.34 15.90
CA THR A 13 1.42 3.57 14.55
C THR A 13 2.79 4.24 14.61
N HIS A 14 2.94 5.28 15.45
CA HIS A 14 4.20 5.95 15.66
C HIS A 14 5.26 5.03 16.26
N LEU A 15 4.95 4.35 17.37
CA LEU A 15 5.86 3.42 18.04
C LEU A 15 6.31 2.29 17.12
N ALA A 16 5.40 1.70 16.35
CA ALA A 16 5.74 0.67 15.38
C ALA A 16 6.66 1.22 14.28
N SER A 17 6.35 2.41 13.76
CA SER A 17 7.14 3.05 12.71
C SER A 17 8.53 3.47 13.18
N ASP A 18 8.63 4.09 14.36
CA ASP A 18 9.89 4.41 15.03
C ASP A 18 10.72 3.14 15.23
N TYR A 19 10.11 2.09 15.79
CA TYR A 19 10.80 0.85 16.08
C TYR A 19 11.34 0.17 14.81
N VAL A 20 10.53 0.02 13.75
CA VAL A 20 11.00 -0.55 12.47
C VAL A 20 12.13 0.27 11.88
N CYS A 21 11.99 1.60 11.88
CA CYS A 21 13.00 2.51 11.33
C CYS A 21 14.32 2.41 12.10
N CYS A 22 14.28 2.46 13.44
CA CYS A 22 15.46 2.28 14.28
C CYS A 22 16.09 0.88 14.14
N GLN A 23 15.28 -0.19 14.04
CA GLN A 23 15.82 -1.53 13.78
C GLN A 23 16.47 -1.61 12.40
N PHE A 24 15.86 -1.03 11.38
CA PHE A 24 16.41 -0.96 10.03
C PHE A 24 17.79 -0.28 10.07
N TYR A 25 17.89 0.92 10.66
CA TYR A 25 19.15 1.65 10.84
C TYR A 25 20.18 0.91 11.67
N ALA A 26 19.75 0.19 12.71
CA ALA A 26 20.66 -0.60 13.51
C ALA A 26 21.25 -1.78 12.75
N ILE A 27 20.43 -2.48 11.96
CA ILE A 27 20.87 -3.65 11.20
C ILE A 27 21.79 -3.23 10.03
N VAL A 28 21.55 -2.07 9.39
CA VAL A 28 22.47 -1.54 8.36
C VAL A 28 23.74 -0.91 8.95
N GLY A 29 23.84 -0.81 10.29
CA GLY A 29 25.04 -0.33 10.99
C GLY A 29 25.14 1.19 11.15
N VAL A 30 24.02 1.92 11.04
CA VAL A 30 23.98 3.39 11.21
C VAL A 30 23.79 3.78 12.67
N THR A 31 22.94 3.08 13.40
CA THR A 31 22.63 3.37 14.82
C THR A 31 22.82 2.14 15.71
N PRO A 32 22.85 2.28 17.04
CA PRO A 32 22.74 1.14 17.94
C PRO A 32 21.38 0.44 17.82
N LYS A 33 21.34 -0.86 18.16
CA LYS A 33 20.09 -1.61 18.25
C LYS A 33 19.22 -1.07 19.39
N VAL A 34 17.96 -0.78 19.09
CA VAL A 34 16.96 -0.40 20.10
C VAL A 34 16.24 -1.63 20.66
N LEU A 35 15.75 -1.53 21.89
CA LEU A 35 14.85 -2.54 22.45
C LEU A 35 13.44 -2.35 21.89
N PRO A 36 12.64 -3.43 21.79
CA PRO A 36 11.24 -3.29 21.43
C PRO A 36 10.46 -2.44 22.44
N PRO A 37 9.59 -1.52 21.99
CA PRO A 37 8.72 -0.77 22.89
C PRO A 37 7.79 -1.72 23.66
N PRO A 38 7.73 -1.65 25.01
CA PRO A 38 6.91 -2.55 25.82
C PRO A 38 5.40 -2.36 25.61
N GLU A 39 4.98 -1.24 25.00
CA GLU A 39 3.59 -0.92 24.70
C GLU A 39 3.05 -1.64 23.46
N LEU A 40 3.94 -2.14 22.58
CA LEU A 40 3.52 -2.86 21.38
C LEU A 40 3.05 -4.28 21.73
N ASP A 41 1.90 -4.66 21.18
CA ASP A 41 1.43 -6.04 21.18
C ASP A 41 2.52 -6.97 20.62
N VAL A 42 2.70 -8.15 21.25
CA VAL A 42 3.79 -9.09 20.92
C VAL A 42 3.76 -9.52 19.45
N VAL A 43 2.57 -9.72 18.86
CA VAL A 43 2.45 -10.13 17.45
C VAL A 43 2.89 -8.99 16.54
N LEU A 44 2.46 -7.76 16.82
CA LEU A 44 2.90 -6.58 16.08
C LEU A 44 4.40 -6.34 16.22
N MET A 45 4.95 -6.49 17.43
CA MET A 45 6.39 -6.36 17.71
C MET A 45 7.24 -7.37 16.90
N LEU A 46 6.80 -8.63 16.84
CA LEU A 46 7.47 -9.66 16.04
C LEU A 46 7.39 -9.32 14.55
N GLY A 47 6.20 -8.93 14.06
CA GLY A 47 6.00 -8.49 12.68
C GLY A 47 6.87 -7.29 12.31
N CYS A 48 7.00 -6.30 13.19
CA CYS A 48 7.88 -5.14 12.99
C CYS A 48 9.36 -5.55 12.91
N SER A 49 9.79 -6.44 13.80
CA SER A 49 11.18 -6.94 13.82
C SER A 49 11.50 -7.75 12.56
N HIS A 50 10.54 -8.53 12.06
CA HIS A 50 10.63 -9.26 10.80
C HIS A 50 10.67 -8.32 9.59
N LEU A 51 9.72 -7.38 9.52
CA LEU A 51 9.67 -6.36 8.47
C LEU A 51 10.98 -5.58 8.35
N ALA A 52 11.56 -5.14 9.47
CA ALA A 52 12.85 -4.43 9.46
C ALA A 52 13.95 -5.25 8.77
N ARG A 53 14.01 -6.57 9.02
CA ARG A 53 14.99 -7.46 8.36
C ARG A 53 14.73 -7.60 6.87
N ILE A 54 13.46 -7.74 6.46
CA ILE A 54 13.11 -7.84 5.04
C ILE A 54 13.42 -6.53 4.30
N LEU A 55 13.14 -5.38 4.92
CA LEU A 55 13.51 -4.06 4.40
C LEU A 55 15.03 -3.95 4.25
N VAL A 56 15.82 -4.38 5.23
CA VAL A 56 17.29 -4.37 5.09
C VAL A 56 17.75 -5.29 3.97
N ASN A 57 17.21 -6.50 3.87
CA ASN A 57 17.57 -7.42 2.79
C ASN A 57 17.27 -6.82 1.41
N ALA A 58 16.14 -6.12 1.27
CA ALA A 58 15.81 -5.41 0.04
C ALA A 58 16.76 -4.25 -0.23
N TYR A 59 17.03 -3.42 0.79
CA TYR A 59 17.93 -2.28 0.69
C TYR A 59 19.35 -2.69 0.29
N LEU A 60 19.85 -3.80 0.83
CA LEU A 60 21.18 -4.36 0.51
C LEU A 60 21.22 -5.10 -0.84
N ASN A 61 20.08 -5.23 -1.53
CA ASN A 61 19.98 -5.88 -2.83
C ASN A 61 19.38 -4.90 -3.88
N PRO A 62 20.10 -3.81 -4.23
CA PRO A 62 19.62 -2.86 -5.21
C PRO A 62 19.78 -3.39 -6.64
N VAL A 63 18.75 -3.19 -7.47
CA VAL A 63 18.75 -3.45 -8.91
C VAL A 63 18.61 -2.11 -9.61
N THR A 64 19.65 -1.65 -10.30
CA THR A 64 19.60 -0.39 -11.05
C THR A 64 19.25 -0.65 -12.51
N ILE A 65 18.29 0.12 -13.02
CA ILE A 65 17.94 0.12 -14.44
C ILE A 65 18.22 1.49 -15.06
N ASN A 66 18.60 1.49 -16.33
CA ASN A 66 18.86 2.73 -17.06
C ASN A 66 17.54 3.37 -17.53
N PHE A 67 16.82 3.90 -16.55
CA PHE A 67 15.58 4.62 -16.73
C PHE A 67 15.61 5.96 -16.00
N ASP A 68 14.82 6.91 -16.51
CA ASP A 68 14.69 8.26 -15.99
C ASP A 68 13.24 8.49 -15.57
N MET A 69 12.94 8.22 -14.31
CA MET A 69 11.56 8.21 -13.83
C MET A 69 10.94 9.61 -13.84
N THR A 70 11.75 10.63 -13.59
CA THR A 70 11.30 12.03 -13.64
C THR A 70 10.88 12.41 -15.06
N ARG A 71 11.74 12.20 -16.07
CA ARG A 71 11.38 12.51 -17.47
C ARG A 71 10.26 11.65 -18.01
N TYR A 72 10.14 10.41 -17.56
CA TYR A 72 9.00 9.58 -17.91
C TYR A 72 7.70 10.14 -17.35
N SER A 73 7.71 10.62 -16.10
CA SER A 73 6.53 11.20 -15.47
C SER A 73 5.99 12.44 -16.21
N GLU A 74 6.88 13.23 -16.81
CA GLU A 74 6.55 14.46 -17.54
C GLU A 74 5.81 14.19 -18.87
N VAL A 75 6.02 13.03 -19.47
CA VAL A 75 5.33 12.66 -20.72
C VAL A 75 3.98 11.97 -20.47
N LEU A 76 3.70 11.55 -19.24
CA LEU A 76 2.42 10.96 -18.88
C LEU A 76 1.33 12.03 -18.92
N GLN A 77 0.19 11.68 -19.53
CA GLN A 77 -0.98 12.54 -19.50
C GLN A 77 -1.52 12.72 -18.07
N LYS A 78 -2.19 13.85 -17.81
CA LYS A 78 -2.69 14.22 -16.46
C LYS A 78 -3.48 13.09 -15.78
N GLN A 79 -4.27 12.33 -16.56
CA GLN A 79 -5.05 11.19 -16.08
C GLN A 79 -4.73 9.92 -16.89
N GLU A 80 -3.46 9.68 -17.21
CA GLU A 80 -3.04 8.47 -17.91
C GLU A 80 -3.39 7.22 -17.09
N ARG A 81 -4.21 6.33 -17.67
CA ARG A 81 -4.68 5.10 -17.01
C ARG A 81 -3.92 3.87 -17.48
N GLY A 82 -3.05 3.98 -18.49
CA GLY A 82 -2.29 2.86 -19.03
C GLY A 82 -3.14 1.82 -19.75
N VAL A 83 -4.28 2.24 -20.33
CA VAL A 83 -5.22 1.37 -21.05
C VAL A 83 -5.20 1.58 -22.57
N ASN A 84 -4.55 2.65 -23.06
CA ASN A 84 -4.41 2.94 -24.48
C ASN A 84 -3.16 2.25 -25.03
N SER A 85 -3.32 1.14 -25.74
CA SER A 85 -2.22 0.34 -26.26
C SER A 85 -1.26 1.11 -27.17
N GLY A 86 -1.78 1.99 -28.03
CA GLY A 86 -0.93 2.79 -28.93
C GLY A 86 -0.08 3.81 -28.18
N HIS A 87 -0.61 4.38 -27.10
CA HIS A 87 0.17 5.26 -26.24
C HIS A 87 1.21 4.49 -25.42
N GLU A 88 0.86 3.30 -24.91
CA GLU A 88 1.83 2.43 -24.22
C GLU A 88 2.97 1.99 -25.13
N GLU A 89 2.68 1.65 -26.39
CA GLU A 89 3.70 1.29 -27.38
C GLU A 89 4.62 2.48 -27.71
N PHE A 90 4.05 3.68 -27.82
CA PHE A 90 4.83 4.92 -27.94
C PHE A 90 5.74 5.14 -26.73
N LEU A 91 5.22 4.96 -25.50
CA LEU A 91 6.01 5.11 -24.27
C LEU A 91 7.14 4.08 -24.21
N LEU A 92 6.88 2.81 -24.55
CA LEU A 92 7.89 1.75 -24.60
C LEU A 92 8.95 2.00 -25.68
N THR A 93 8.57 2.58 -26.82
CA THR A 93 9.54 2.94 -27.87
C THR A 93 10.45 4.08 -27.42
N ARG A 94 9.90 5.06 -26.70
CA ARG A 94 10.64 6.25 -26.24
C ARG A 94 11.48 5.98 -24.99
N TYR A 95 11.01 5.10 -24.12
CA TYR A 95 11.66 4.70 -22.88
C TYR A 95 11.73 3.17 -22.83
N PRO A 96 12.57 2.55 -23.68
CA PRO A 96 12.67 1.11 -23.73
C PRO A 96 13.22 0.58 -22.40
N PRO A 97 12.70 -0.54 -21.90
CA PRO A 97 13.30 -1.22 -20.78
C PRO A 97 14.63 -1.84 -21.21
N ASP A 98 15.71 -1.55 -20.48
CA ASP A 98 17.03 -2.11 -20.78
C ASP A 98 17.16 -3.57 -20.33
N CYS A 99 16.27 -4.01 -19.44
CA CYS A 99 16.13 -5.40 -19.02
C CYS A 99 14.70 -5.68 -18.54
N GLU A 100 14.32 -6.96 -18.58
CA GLU A 100 13.17 -7.48 -17.86
C GLU A 100 13.58 -7.76 -16.41
N ILE A 101 12.78 -7.29 -15.46
CA ILE A 101 13.03 -7.49 -14.03
C ILE A 101 12.01 -8.48 -13.47
N ILE A 102 12.51 -9.62 -13.02
CA ILE A 102 11.75 -10.62 -12.26
C ILE A 102 12.32 -10.65 -10.85
N LEU A 103 11.48 -10.34 -9.85
CA LEU A 103 11.91 -10.30 -8.45
C LEU A 103 11.31 -11.47 -7.64
N GLU A 104 12.18 -12.34 -7.13
CA GLU A 104 11.83 -13.45 -6.24
C GLU A 104 12.33 -13.24 -4.80
N CYS A 105 13.40 -12.47 -4.65
CA CYS A 105 14.02 -12.12 -3.37
C CYS A 105 13.78 -10.65 -3.04
N PRO A 106 13.84 -10.25 -1.75
CA PRO A 106 13.73 -8.84 -1.37
C PRO A 106 14.72 -7.98 -2.16
N ALA A 107 14.24 -6.88 -2.75
CA ALA A 107 15.05 -6.01 -3.59
C ALA A 107 14.48 -4.58 -3.66
N VAL A 108 15.34 -3.63 -3.98
CA VAL A 108 14.96 -2.27 -4.36
C VAL A 108 15.32 -2.03 -5.81
N VAL A 109 14.36 -1.61 -6.63
CA VAL A 109 14.64 -1.20 -8.02
C VAL A 109 14.87 0.30 -8.07
N LEU A 110 16.00 0.69 -8.68
CA LEU A 110 16.46 2.06 -8.79
C LEU A 110 16.46 2.50 -10.25
N ASP A 111 16.08 3.75 -10.48
CA ASP A 111 16.36 4.42 -11.74
C ASP A 111 17.87 4.80 -11.84
N LYS A 112 18.30 5.32 -12.99
CA LYS A 112 19.72 5.61 -13.23
C LYS A 112 20.30 6.75 -12.39
N PHE A 113 19.43 7.51 -11.72
CA PHE A 113 19.80 8.61 -10.82
C PHE A 113 19.68 8.22 -9.34
N GLY A 114 19.33 6.96 -9.06
CA GLY A 114 19.17 6.45 -7.70
C GLY A 114 17.83 6.83 -7.06
N LEU A 115 16.82 7.22 -7.85
CA LEU A 115 15.45 7.29 -7.37
C LEU A 115 14.90 5.87 -7.21
N ILE A 116 14.19 5.64 -6.11
CA ILE A 116 13.57 4.33 -5.87
C ILE A 116 12.29 4.24 -6.67
N MET A 117 12.21 3.25 -7.56
CA MET A 117 11.01 2.94 -8.35
C MET A 117 10.12 1.91 -7.67
N LEU A 118 10.73 0.93 -6.99
CA LEU A 118 10.02 -0.19 -6.36
C LEU A 118 10.81 -0.69 -5.15
N TRP A 119 10.10 -0.91 -4.04
CA TRP A 119 10.48 -1.86 -3.00
C TRP A 119 9.71 -3.15 -3.20
N TYR A 120 10.40 -4.29 -3.26
CA TYR A 120 9.77 -5.60 -3.27
C TYR A 120 10.17 -6.37 -2.01
N LEU A 121 9.17 -6.73 -1.20
CA LEU A 121 9.33 -7.32 0.12
C LEU A 121 8.52 -8.63 0.20
N PRO A 122 9.04 -9.74 -0.35
CA PRO A 122 8.37 -11.03 -0.27
C PRO A 122 8.33 -11.51 1.19
N ARG A 123 7.18 -12.06 1.60
CA ARG A 123 6.92 -12.54 2.96
C ARG A 123 7.11 -11.46 4.05
N ALA A 124 6.91 -10.18 3.72
CA ALA A 124 6.98 -9.08 4.70
C ALA A 124 5.88 -9.16 5.77
N ILE A 125 4.75 -9.80 5.46
CA ILE A 125 3.60 -9.92 6.35
C ILE A 125 3.54 -11.35 6.89
N ASP A 126 3.75 -11.50 8.20
CA ASP A 126 3.68 -12.80 8.87
C ASP A 126 2.27 -13.37 8.91
N ALA A 127 2.17 -14.70 9.00
CA ALA A 127 0.89 -15.43 8.94
C ALA A 127 -0.16 -14.93 9.96
N ALA A 128 0.27 -14.52 11.16
CA ALA A 128 -0.65 -13.98 12.16
C ALA A 128 -1.31 -12.66 11.70
N ILE A 129 -0.52 -11.76 11.07
CA ILE A 129 -1.03 -10.49 10.54
C ILE A 129 -1.82 -10.73 9.25
N GLN A 130 -1.44 -11.72 8.43
CA GLN A 130 -2.26 -12.14 7.29
C GLN A 130 -3.64 -12.64 7.74
N ASN A 131 -3.73 -13.38 8.85
CA ASN A 131 -5.01 -13.83 9.41
C ASN A 131 -5.87 -12.66 9.92
N ASP A 132 -5.24 -11.64 10.52
CA ASP A 132 -5.91 -10.39 10.91
C ASP A 132 -6.54 -9.72 9.66
N MET A 133 -5.79 -9.63 8.56
CA MET A 133 -6.29 -9.07 7.28
C MET A 133 -7.44 -9.90 6.67
N LEU A 134 -7.31 -11.23 6.65
CA LEU A 134 -8.38 -12.12 6.16
C LEU A 134 -9.65 -11.99 7.01
N SER A 135 -9.49 -11.92 8.34
CA SER A 135 -10.60 -11.72 9.27
C SER A 135 -11.30 -10.38 9.02
N ALA A 136 -10.54 -9.33 8.73
CA ALA A 136 -11.09 -8.03 8.36
C ALA A 136 -11.99 -8.14 7.10
N MET A 137 -11.56 -8.87 6.06
CA MET A 137 -12.38 -9.04 4.86
C MET A 137 -13.68 -9.79 5.11
N MET A 138 -13.67 -10.80 5.98
CA MET A 138 -14.89 -11.55 6.30
C MET A 138 -15.98 -10.66 6.89
N MET A 139 -15.60 -9.59 7.61
CA MET A 139 -16.54 -8.59 8.16
C MET A 139 -17.19 -7.73 7.07
N MET A 140 -16.54 -7.64 5.91
CA MET A 140 -16.95 -6.85 4.75
C MET A 140 -17.66 -7.66 3.66
N SER A 141 -17.87 -8.97 3.86
CA SER A 141 -18.52 -9.88 2.90
C SER A 141 -19.81 -9.33 2.29
N GLY A 142 -20.69 -8.74 3.12
CA GLY A 142 -21.95 -8.16 2.64
C GLY A 142 -21.78 -6.97 1.69
N LEU A 143 -20.69 -6.21 1.79
CA LEU A 143 -20.38 -5.09 0.90
C LEU A 143 -19.62 -5.56 -0.34
N LEU A 144 -18.69 -6.51 -0.17
CA LEU A 144 -17.97 -7.14 -1.28
C LEU A 144 -18.96 -7.75 -2.29
N GLY A 145 -19.89 -8.58 -1.83
CA GLY A 145 -20.86 -9.22 -2.73
C GLY A 145 -21.75 -8.22 -3.46
N LYS A 146 -22.11 -7.09 -2.82
CA LYS A 146 -22.91 -6.01 -3.43
C LYS A 146 -22.12 -5.16 -4.43
N SER A 147 -20.80 -5.21 -4.37
CA SER A 147 -19.96 -4.42 -5.29
C SER A 147 -19.97 -4.97 -6.71
N ILE A 148 -20.30 -6.25 -6.90
CA ILE A 148 -20.23 -6.90 -8.20
C ILE A 148 -21.36 -6.39 -9.11
N THR A 149 -20.99 -6.01 -10.33
CA THR A 149 -21.89 -5.51 -11.38
C THR A 149 -21.97 -6.52 -12.52
N HIS A 150 -23.19 -6.72 -13.03
CA HIS A 150 -23.49 -7.60 -14.17
C HIS A 150 -23.84 -6.78 -15.42
N GLY A 151 -23.44 -7.25 -16.61
CA GLY A 151 -23.93 -6.76 -17.90
C GLY A 151 -23.37 -5.43 -18.45
N THR A 152 -22.50 -4.72 -17.72
CA THR A 152 -21.77 -3.55 -18.24
C THR A 152 -20.43 -3.94 -18.87
N SER A 153 -19.89 -3.17 -19.83
CA SER A 153 -18.59 -3.50 -20.44
C SER A 153 -17.48 -3.63 -19.37
N PRO A 154 -16.69 -4.72 -19.36
CA PRO A 154 -15.56 -4.90 -18.44
C PRO A 154 -14.57 -3.74 -18.50
N LYS A 155 -14.43 -3.06 -19.65
CA LYS A 155 -13.49 -1.94 -19.83
C LYS A 155 -13.87 -0.69 -19.01
N GLU A 156 -15.17 -0.44 -18.82
CA GLU A 156 -15.64 0.78 -18.14
C GLU A 156 -15.72 0.59 -16.62
N LYS A 157 -15.99 -0.64 -16.16
CA LYS A 157 -16.18 -0.98 -14.74
C LYS A 157 -15.35 -2.19 -14.30
N TRP A 158 -14.09 -2.28 -14.76
CA TRP A 158 -13.26 -3.45 -14.50
C TRP A 158 -13.15 -3.78 -13.00
N ARG A 159 -13.17 -2.77 -12.12
CA ARG A 159 -13.09 -2.98 -10.67
C ARG A 159 -14.26 -3.77 -10.10
N THR A 160 -15.44 -3.71 -10.72
CA THR A 160 -16.67 -4.32 -10.19
C THR A 160 -17.27 -5.37 -11.13
N HIS A 161 -16.72 -5.55 -12.33
CA HIS A 161 -17.31 -6.45 -13.31
C HIS A 161 -17.13 -7.93 -12.92
N GLU A 162 -18.21 -8.71 -12.98
CA GLU A 162 -18.23 -10.13 -12.58
C GLU A 162 -17.15 -10.99 -13.23
N SER A 163 -16.79 -10.73 -14.50
CA SER A 163 -15.78 -11.50 -15.24
C SER A 163 -14.38 -11.42 -14.65
N ASN A 164 -14.14 -10.44 -13.78
CA ASN A 164 -12.84 -10.25 -13.15
C ASN A 164 -12.76 -10.95 -11.80
N PHE A 165 -13.84 -11.58 -11.31
CA PHE A 165 -13.86 -12.28 -10.03
C PHE A 165 -13.96 -13.80 -10.25
N GLN A 166 -13.23 -14.57 -9.44
CA GLN A 166 -13.39 -16.02 -9.36
C GLN A 166 -14.35 -16.38 -8.22
N ILE A 167 -14.95 -17.56 -8.34
CA ILE A 167 -15.67 -18.18 -7.24
C ILE A 167 -14.65 -18.63 -6.21
N SER A 168 -14.86 -18.26 -4.95
CA SER A 168 -13.96 -18.62 -3.87
C SER A 168 -14.02 -20.10 -3.53
N GLU A 169 -12.86 -20.69 -3.25
CA GLU A 169 -12.74 -22.08 -2.79
C GLU A 169 -12.95 -22.22 -1.27
N HIS A 170 -12.65 -21.17 -0.50
CA HIS A 170 -12.67 -21.20 0.97
C HIS A 170 -13.72 -20.27 1.60
N GLY A 171 -14.69 -19.79 0.81
CA GLY A 171 -15.83 -19.00 1.30
C GLY A 171 -15.56 -17.51 1.49
N LEU A 172 -14.45 -16.98 0.97
CA LEU A 172 -14.22 -15.54 0.87
C LEU A 172 -15.17 -14.94 -0.16
N THR A 173 -15.88 -13.87 0.22
CA THR A 173 -16.81 -13.22 -0.72
C THR A 173 -16.01 -12.38 -1.72
N SER A 174 -16.18 -12.68 -3.01
CA SER A 174 -15.57 -11.90 -4.08
C SER A 174 -16.15 -10.49 -4.16
N GLY A 175 -15.34 -9.53 -4.58
CA GLY A 175 -15.77 -8.14 -4.74
C GLY A 175 -14.63 -7.14 -4.64
N CYS A 176 -14.97 -5.87 -4.88
CA CYS A 176 -14.04 -4.75 -4.76
C CYS A 176 -14.71 -3.62 -3.99
N ILE A 177 -14.10 -3.21 -2.89
CA ILE A 177 -14.54 -2.06 -2.10
C ILE A 177 -13.39 -1.08 -1.91
N ASN A 178 -13.74 0.19 -1.76
CA ASN A 178 -12.79 1.22 -1.36
C ASN A 178 -13.18 1.68 0.04
N LEU A 179 -12.29 1.43 1.00
CA LEU A 179 -12.46 1.84 2.38
C LEU A 179 -11.48 2.97 2.63
N SER A 180 -12.05 4.15 2.84
CA SER A 180 -11.26 5.32 3.20
C SER A 180 -11.78 5.93 4.51
N PRO A 181 -10.89 6.12 5.49
CA PRO A 181 -11.17 6.80 6.74
C PRO A 181 -11.33 8.31 6.55
N GLU A 182 -10.80 8.86 5.47
CA GLU A 182 -10.78 10.29 5.22
C GLU A 182 -10.80 10.52 3.71
N TRP A 183 -11.96 10.91 3.19
CA TRP A 183 -12.16 11.06 1.76
C TRP A 183 -13.17 12.13 1.40
N PHE A 184 -12.95 12.83 0.28
CA PHE A 184 -13.97 13.67 -0.33
C PHE A 184 -15.10 12.79 -0.89
N LEU A 185 -16.21 12.69 -0.15
CA LEU A 185 -17.37 11.94 -0.60
C LEU A 185 -17.94 12.58 -1.87
N GLN A 186 -18.42 11.77 -2.81
CA GLN A 186 -18.91 12.24 -4.13
C GLN A 186 -20.02 13.32 -4.03
N ALA A 187 -20.74 13.38 -2.90
CA ALA A 187 -21.77 14.39 -2.62
C ALA A 187 -21.31 15.53 -1.68
N HIS A 188 -20.11 15.43 -1.08
CA HIS A 188 -19.57 16.38 -0.11
C HIS A 188 -18.11 16.73 -0.44
N PRO A 189 -17.86 17.50 -1.52
CA PRO A 189 -16.51 17.75 -2.03
C PRO A 189 -15.71 18.81 -1.24
N PHE A 190 -16.28 19.35 -0.16
CA PHE A 190 -15.70 20.50 0.55
C PHE A 190 -14.97 20.10 1.83
N GLN A 191 -15.20 18.89 2.32
CA GLN A 191 -14.60 18.39 3.55
C GLN A 191 -14.47 16.87 3.44
N PRO A 192 -13.26 16.30 3.68
CA PRO A 192 -13.09 14.86 3.76
C PRO A 192 -13.97 14.28 4.87
N GLU A 193 -14.47 13.06 4.74
CA GLU A 193 -15.23 12.41 5.81
C GLU A 193 -14.91 10.92 5.91
N VAL A 194 -15.08 10.37 7.12
CA VAL A 194 -15.08 8.92 7.35
C VAL A 194 -16.26 8.29 6.63
N LEU A 195 -15.98 7.31 5.77
CA LEU A 195 -16.99 6.56 5.04
C LEU A 195 -18.03 5.95 5.99
N ALA A 196 -19.32 6.08 5.66
CA ALA A 196 -20.42 5.59 6.50
C ALA A 196 -20.31 4.09 6.85
N THR A 197 -19.76 3.29 5.93
CA THR A 197 -19.43 1.88 6.14
C THR A 197 -18.58 1.63 7.39
N LEU A 198 -17.55 2.45 7.61
CA LEU A 198 -16.62 2.31 8.73
C LEU A 198 -17.26 2.70 10.07
N LYS A 199 -18.38 3.44 10.03
CA LYS A 199 -19.16 3.83 11.22
C LYS A 199 -20.12 2.72 11.70
N SER A 200 -20.31 1.66 10.92
CA SER A 200 -21.15 0.50 11.30
C SER A 200 -20.43 -0.45 12.26
N ASP A 201 -21.16 -1.35 12.92
CA ASP A 201 -20.56 -2.38 13.78
C ASP A 201 -19.54 -3.25 13.03
N ASN A 202 -19.83 -3.61 11.77
CA ASN A 202 -18.89 -4.35 10.91
C ASN A 202 -17.68 -3.48 10.54
N GLY A 203 -17.88 -2.18 10.31
CA GLY A 203 -16.82 -1.18 10.12
C GLY A 203 -15.87 -1.10 11.31
N VAL A 204 -16.43 -0.99 12.51
CA VAL A 204 -15.66 -0.97 13.76
C VAL A 204 -14.93 -2.29 13.97
N ALA A 205 -15.56 -3.43 13.68
CA ALA A 205 -14.91 -4.73 13.76
C ALA A 205 -13.74 -4.85 12.77
N TYR A 206 -13.91 -4.38 11.54
CA TYR A 206 -12.85 -4.32 10.52
C TYR A 206 -11.67 -3.46 11.02
N CYS A 207 -11.94 -2.28 11.56
CA CYS A 207 -10.91 -1.42 12.14
C CYS A 207 -10.14 -2.09 13.28
N ARG A 208 -10.81 -2.89 14.11
CA ARG A 208 -10.15 -3.67 15.16
C ARG A 208 -9.28 -4.78 14.59
N ALA A 209 -9.73 -5.50 13.56
CA ALA A 209 -8.94 -6.55 12.94
C ALA A 209 -7.66 -6.00 12.29
N MET A 210 -7.71 -4.78 11.78
CA MET A 210 -6.58 -4.13 11.12
C MET A 210 -5.65 -3.35 12.07
N CYS A 211 -5.83 -3.47 13.39
CA CYS A 211 -5.03 -2.74 14.38
C CYS A 211 -3.54 -3.13 14.37
N ARG A 212 -3.17 -4.30 13.85
CA ARG A 212 -1.77 -4.70 13.61
C ARG A 212 -1.31 -4.49 12.18
N PRO A 213 -2.07 -4.88 11.13
CA PRO A 213 -1.68 -4.63 9.74
C PRO A 213 -1.35 -3.16 9.45
N VAL A 214 -2.18 -2.22 9.89
CA VAL A 214 -2.00 -0.81 9.47
C VAL A 214 -0.75 -0.17 10.07
N PRO A 215 -0.46 -0.28 11.38
CA PRO A 215 0.83 0.17 11.92
C PRO A 215 2.03 -0.47 11.21
N LEU A 216 1.94 -1.73 10.80
CA LEU A 216 3.00 -2.41 10.04
C LEU A 216 3.23 -1.76 8.66
N PHE A 217 2.16 -1.39 7.95
CA PHE A 217 2.25 -0.73 6.64
C PHE A 217 2.78 0.70 6.74
N ALA A 218 2.34 1.44 7.76
CA ALA A 218 2.88 2.76 8.06
C ALA A 218 4.38 2.68 8.40
N ALA A 219 4.78 1.68 9.18
CA ALA A 219 6.17 1.45 9.52
C ALA A 219 7.04 1.10 8.31
N ALA A 220 6.51 0.32 7.36
CA ALA A 220 7.16 0.09 6.08
C ALA A 220 7.31 1.40 5.29
N LEU A 221 6.22 2.19 5.19
CA LEU A 221 6.22 3.45 4.45
C LEU A 221 7.27 4.42 4.98
N ARG A 222 7.44 4.48 6.30
CA ARG A 222 8.45 5.34 6.93
C ARG A 222 9.86 5.08 6.42
N VAL A 223 10.22 3.82 6.17
CA VAL A 223 11.53 3.45 5.62
C VAL A 223 11.54 3.61 4.09
N MET A 224 10.48 3.16 3.41
CA MET A 224 10.43 3.16 1.95
C MET A 224 10.36 4.58 1.36
N HIS A 225 9.69 5.49 2.08
CA HIS A 225 9.39 6.84 1.62
C HIS A 225 9.10 7.80 2.81
N SER A 226 10.12 8.09 3.61
CA SER A 226 10.07 8.93 4.83
C SER A 226 9.26 10.23 4.66
N GLY A 227 9.52 11.01 3.62
CA GLY A 227 8.81 12.28 3.38
C GLY A 227 7.31 12.13 3.16
N LEU A 228 6.87 11.01 2.57
CA LEU A 228 5.45 10.73 2.36
C LEU A 228 4.80 10.21 3.64
N TYR A 229 5.52 9.40 4.43
CA TYR A 229 5.10 9.02 5.77
C TYR A 229 4.86 10.26 6.66
N TRP A 230 5.82 11.20 6.71
CA TRP A 230 5.67 12.40 7.53
C TRP A 230 4.56 13.32 7.00
N GLY A 231 4.39 13.42 5.69
CA GLY A 231 3.24 14.10 5.11
C GLY A 231 1.91 13.53 5.61
N ILE A 232 1.79 12.21 5.74
CA ILE A 232 0.60 11.58 6.33
C ILE A 232 0.47 11.95 7.80
N ILE A 233 1.53 11.80 8.58
CA ILE A 233 1.49 12.11 10.02
C ILE A 233 1.10 13.58 10.26
N ASP A 234 1.66 14.52 9.52
CA ASP A 234 1.35 15.94 9.67
C ASP A 234 -0.11 16.23 9.28
N ASN A 235 -0.67 15.50 8.29
CA ASN A 235 -2.11 15.54 7.99
C ASN A 235 -2.97 15.07 9.19
N THR A 236 -2.48 14.14 10.03
CA THR A 236 -3.28 13.51 11.11
C THR A 236 -3.46 14.37 12.37
N THR A 237 -2.60 15.35 12.63
CA THR A 237 -2.40 15.87 14.01
C THR A 237 -3.27 17.06 14.43
N GLY A 238 -3.99 17.74 13.53
CA GLY A 238 -4.53 19.07 13.86
C GLY A 238 -5.95 19.15 14.41
N ALA A 239 -6.95 18.76 13.61
CA ALA A 239 -8.32 19.28 13.79
C ALA A 239 -9.42 18.20 13.87
N TRP A 240 -9.20 17.02 13.28
CA TRP A 240 -10.24 16.00 13.12
C TRP A 240 -10.37 15.03 14.30
N ALA A 241 -9.24 14.64 14.90
CA ALA A 241 -9.20 13.79 16.08
C ALA A 241 -9.92 14.44 17.28
N HIS A 242 -9.89 15.76 17.39
CA HIS A 242 -10.44 16.47 18.54
C HIS A 242 -11.97 16.70 18.51
N GLY A 243 -12.63 16.47 17.36
CA GLY A 243 -14.05 16.83 17.17
C GLY A 243 -15.06 15.68 17.25
N GLU A 244 -14.63 14.42 17.19
CA GLU A 244 -15.51 13.25 17.02
C GLU A 244 -15.36 12.21 18.15
N SER A 245 -16.37 11.36 18.34
CA SER A 245 -16.43 10.46 19.50
C SER A 245 -15.24 9.48 19.55
N PRO A 246 -14.77 9.06 20.74
CA PRO A 246 -13.68 8.09 20.89
C PRO A 246 -13.89 6.76 20.16
N GLN A 247 -15.15 6.38 19.87
CA GLN A 247 -15.46 5.19 19.05
C GLN A 247 -15.13 5.36 17.56
N ARG A 248 -15.12 6.59 17.05
CA ARG A 248 -14.76 6.92 15.66
C ARG A 248 -13.25 7.14 15.49
N MET A 249 -12.53 7.41 16.56
CA MET A 249 -11.09 7.68 16.52
C MET A 249 -10.23 6.42 16.36
N GLY A 250 -10.75 5.23 16.69
CA GLY A 250 -10.14 3.96 16.29
C GLY A 250 -10.12 3.73 14.77
N ILE A 251 -10.86 4.53 14.01
CA ILE A 251 -10.87 4.56 12.54
C ILE A 251 -9.72 5.45 12.00
N CYS A 252 -9.14 6.35 12.82
CA CYS A 252 -8.01 7.22 12.45
C CYS A 252 -6.66 6.49 12.33
N ILE A 253 -6.60 5.17 12.59
CA ILE A 253 -5.40 4.35 12.32
C ILE A 253 -5.08 4.35 10.81
N TYR A 254 -6.09 4.63 10.00
CA TYR A 254 -6.02 4.63 8.56
C TYR A 254 -5.92 6.07 8.08
N GLN A 255 -4.95 6.38 7.22
CA GLN A 255 -5.06 7.45 6.22
C GLN A 255 -4.62 7.00 4.83
N LEU A 256 -4.07 5.79 4.75
CA LEU A 256 -3.95 5.07 3.52
C LEU A 256 -5.35 4.60 3.12
N SER A 257 -5.87 5.11 2.01
CA SER A 257 -7.09 4.57 1.42
C SER A 257 -6.79 3.15 0.95
N ALA A 258 -7.61 2.18 1.36
CA ALA A 258 -7.46 0.79 0.98
C ALA A 258 -8.48 0.47 -0.12
N ILE A 259 -8.02 0.16 -1.33
CA ILE A 259 -8.82 -0.59 -2.30
C ILE A 259 -8.56 -2.07 -2.06
N ASP A 260 -9.63 -2.80 -1.76
CA ASP A 260 -9.56 -4.23 -1.46
C ASP A 260 -10.18 -4.98 -2.63
N VAL A 261 -9.37 -5.75 -3.37
CA VAL A 261 -9.85 -6.69 -4.39
C VAL A 261 -9.83 -8.09 -3.78
N ALA A 262 -11.00 -8.59 -3.44
CA ALA A 262 -11.19 -9.99 -3.08
C ALA A 262 -11.40 -10.80 -4.36
N THR A 263 -10.48 -11.75 -4.58
CA THR A 263 -10.55 -12.91 -5.46
C THR A 263 -10.77 -12.61 -6.96
N GLY A 264 -9.95 -11.73 -7.54
CA GLY A 264 -10.11 -11.38 -8.96
C GLY A 264 -8.88 -10.86 -9.68
N ILE A 265 -8.94 -10.81 -11.02
CA ILE A 265 -7.98 -10.11 -11.88
C ILE A 265 -8.08 -8.61 -11.68
N THR A 266 -6.91 -7.98 -11.66
CA THR A 266 -6.76 -6.54 -11.84
C THR A 266 -6.11 -6.31 -13.20
N PRO A 267 -6.84 -5.81 -14.22
CA PRO A 267 -6.27 -5.50 -15.51
C PRO A 267 -5.15 -4.47 -15.38
N LEU A 268 -4.23 -4.48 -16.35
CA LEU A 268 -3.12 -3.55 -16.36
C LEU A 268 -3.57 -2.10 -16.45
N HIS A 269 -3.12 -1.30 -15.51
CA HIS A 269 -3.45 0.11 -15.44
C HIS A 269 -2.35 0.91 -14.73
N ARG A 270 -2.55 2.24 -14.71
CA ARG A 270 -1.87 3.19 -13.84
C ARG A 270 -2.90 3.90 -12.98
N ASP A 271 -2.46 4.30 -11.80
CA ASP A 271 -3.24 5.13 -10.90
C ASP A 271 -3.15 6.59 -11.31
N ALA A 272 -4.03 6.94 -12.25
CA ALA A 272 -4.15 8.27 -12.86
C ALA A 272 -4.33 9.42 -11.85
N LEU A 273 -4.78 9.11 -10.63
CA LEU A 273 -5.08 10.07 -9.57
C LEU A 273 -4.03 10.10 -8.46
N SER A 274 -3.01 9.25 -8.55
CA SER A 274 -1.83 9.31 -7.67
C SER A 274 -0.79 10.29 -8.24
N ARG A 275 0.23 10.61 -7.43
CA ARG A 275 1.39 11.42 -7.80
C ARG A 275 2.53 10.51 -8.24
N ALA A 276 3.37 10.99 -9.16
CA ALA A 276 4.52 10.22 -9.64
C ALA A 276 5.57 9.97 -8.55
N GLN A 277 5.66 10.91 -7.61
CA GLN A 277 6.59 10.88 -6.49
C GLN A 277 6.17 9.85 -5.44
N TRP A 278 4.88 9.58 -5.30
CA TRP A 278 4.34 8.90 -4.14
C TRP A 278 4.27 7.39 -4.35
N PHE A 279 4.43 6.66 -3.24
CA PHE A 279 4.23 5.22 -3.23
C PHE A 279 2.82 4.87 -2.80
N ASP A 280 2.26 3.92 -3.54
CA ASP A 280 1.18 3.07 -3.10
C ASP A 280 1.83 1.80 -2.52
N ILE A 281 1.31 1.30 -1.40
CA ILE A 281 1.73 0.02 -0.83
C ILE A 281 0.72 -1.05 -1.28
N MET A 282 1.19 -1.99 -2.09
CA MET A 282 0.41 -3.11 -2.58
C MET A 282 0.77 -4.35 -1.76
N THR A 283 -0.23 -4.99 -1.18
CA THR A 283 -0.06 -6.20 -0.38
C THR A 283 -1.03 -7.27 -0.82
N SER A 284 -0.70 -8.53 -0.56
CA SER A 284 -1.55 -9.64 -0.95
C SER A 284 -1.48 -10.76 0.07
N VAL A 285 -2.63 -11.30 0.47
CA VAL A 285 -2.75 -12.43 1.39
C VAL A 285 -3.78 -13.44 0.89
N GLY A 286 -3.73 -14.67 1.40
CA GLY A 286 -4.64 -15.74 1.00
C GLY A 286 -3.96 -17.10 0.87
N GLY A 287 -4.73 -18.12 0.51
CA GLY A 287 -4.28 -19.52 0.43
C GLY A 287 -3.73 -19.93 -0.94
N TYR A 288 -3.30 -18.98 -1.76
CA TYR A 288 -2.90 -19.23 -3.15
C TYR A 288 -1.38 -19.26 -3.31
N THR A 289 -0.94 -19.80 -4.43
CA THR A 289 0.44 -19.67 -4.91
C THR A 289 0.41 -19.10 -6.33
N ILE A 290 1.38 -18.24 -6.64
CA ILE A 290 1.59 -17.77 -8.00
C ILE A 290 2.63 -18.68 -8.65
N GLY A 291 2.25 -19.34 -9.76
CA GLY A 291 3.23 -19.80 -10.73
C GLY A 291 3.75 -18.61 -11.52
N ALA A 292 5.04 -18.59 -11.88
CA ALA A 292 5.60 -17.52 -12.72
C ALA A 292 4.70 -17.30 -13.96
N ASN A 293 4.40 -16.05 -14.31
CA ASN A 293 3.66 -15.81 -15.55
C ASN A 293 4.59 -16.03 -16.73
N GLU A 294 4.17 -16.86 -17.69
CA GLU A 294 4.94 -17.08 -18.91
C GLU A 294 4.64 -16.03 -20.00
N ASP A 295 3.55 -15.25 -19.86
CA ASP A 295 3.01 -14.37 -20.92
C ASP A 295 3.03 -12.86 -20.59
N ALA A 296 3.59 -12.48 -19.45
CA ALA A 296 3.59 -11.11 -18.96
C ALA A 296 4.76 -10.30 -19.55
N LYS A 297 4.53 -9.60 -20.67
CA LYS A 297 5.48 -8.60 -21.20
C LYS A 297 5.44 -7.33 -20.35
N TYR A 298 5.85 -7.41 -19.09
CA TYR A 298 5.98 -6.27 -18.20
C TYR A 298 7.43 -5.85 -18.12
N TRP A 299 7.62 -4.55 -17.90
CA TRP A 299 8.94 -4.05 -17.60
C TRP A 299 9.38 -4.43 -16.17
N ILE A 300 8.45 -4.47 -15.23
CA ILE A 300 8.68 -4.99 -13.88
C ILE A 300 7.58 -6.00 -13.57
N GLU A 301 7.96 -7.27 -13.44
CA GLU A 301 7.07 -8.32 -12.94
C GLU A 301 7.39 -8.64 -11.48
N ILE A 302 6.35 -8.68 -10.66
CA ILE A 302 6.43 -8.95 -9.24
C ILE A 302 5.59 -10.18 -8.93
N ALA A 303 6.20 -11.18 -8.29
CA ALA A 303 5.45 -12.29 -7.75
C ALA A 303 4.64 -11.84 -6.51
N TYR A 304 3.35 -11.58 -6.69
CA TYR A 304 2.43 -11.23 -5.61
C TYR A 304 2.02 -12.43 -4.76
N ASN A 305 2.96 -13.22 -4.23
CA ASN A 305 2.65 -14.35 -3.34
C ASN A 305 2.05 -13.86 -2.00
N PRO A 306 1.31 -14.71 -1.27
CA PRO A 306 0.79 -14.33 0.04
C PRO A 306 1.87 -13.80 0.99
N GLY A 307 1.56 -12.71 1.67
CA GLY A 307 2.45 -12.01 2.59
C GLY A 307 3.44 -11.05 1.93
N VAL A 308 3.33 -10.83 0.61
CA VAL A 308 4.12 -9.81 -0.10
C VAL A 308 3.71 -8.39 0.32
N MET A 309 4.68 -7.50 0.33
CA MET A 309 4.47 -6.06 0.33
C MET A 309 5.33 -5.45 -0.78
N ALA A 310 4.74 -4.57 -1.58
CA ALA A 310 5.43 -3.84 -2.63
C ALA A 310 5.11 -2.35 -2.50
N GLY A 311 6.14 -1.49 -2.49
CA GLY A 311 5.99 -0.04 -2.46
C GLY A 311 6.42 0.54 -3.80
N THR A 312 5.53 1.16 -4.55
CA THR A 312 5.84 1.75 -5.87
C THR A 312 4.89 2.88 -6.22
N SER A 313 5.25 3.75 -7.17
CA SER A 313 4.30 4.70 -7.71
C SER A 313 3.38 4.03 -8.74
N GLY A 314 2.10 3.84 -8.39
CA GLY A 314 1.08 3.35 -9.32
C GLY A 314 0.86 4.28 -10.52
N ARG A 315 1.32 5.54 -10.43
CA ARG A 315 1.32 6.47 -11.58
C ARG A 315 2.48 6.20 -12.55
N ILE A 316 3.64 5.76 -12.09
CA ILE A 316 4.77 5.47 -12.97
C ILE A 316 4.67 4.04 -13.50
N VAL A 317 4.56 3.09 -12.58
CA VAL A 317 4.62 1.66 -12.86
C VAL A 317 3.23 1.18 -13.23
N ARG A 318 3.08 0.78 -14.50
CA ARG A 318 1.88 0.09 -14.96
C ARG A 318 1.82 -1.27 -14.29
N HIS A 319 0.73 -1.57 -13.61
CA HIS A 319 0.60 -2.75 -12.78
C HIS A 319 -0.79 -3.39 -12.92
N GLY A 320 -0.88 -4.65 -12.51
CA GLY A 320 -2.07 -5.47 -12.56
C GLY A 320 -1.84 -6.77 -11.80
N GLY A 321 -2.88 -7.60 -11.72
CA GLY A 321 -2.85 -8.87 -11.01
C GLY A 321 -3.54 -9.94 -11.83
N ASN A 322 -2.86 -11.06 -12.06
CA ASN A 322 -3.37 -12.18 -12.85
C ASN A 322 -4.26 -13.11 -12.02
N TRP A 323 -4.87 -14.11 -12.68
CA TRP A 323 -5.55 -15.21 -11.99
C TRP A 323 -4.59 -15.97 -11.08
N VAL A 324 -5.14 -16.52 -10.00
CA VAL A 324 -4.41 -17.37 -9.04
C VAL A 324 -5.20 -18.65 -8.81
N ASN A 325 -4.53 -19.67 -8.28
CA ASN A 325 -5.12 -20.99 -8.10
C ASN A 325 -6.05 -21.13 -6.88
N SER A 326 -6.21 -20.08 -6.06
CA SER A 326 -7.08 -20.09 -4.88
C SER A 326 -7.42 -18.65 -4.47
N ASP A 327 -8.04 -18.47 -3.31
CA ASP A 327 -8.48 -17.17 -2.82
C ASP A 327 -7.32 -16.20 -2.57
N ARG A 328 -7.26 -15.12 -3.36
CA ARG A 328 -6.40 -13.96 -3.14
C ARG A 328 -7.21 -12.79 -2.63
N VAL A 329 -6.68 -12.09 -1.63
CA VAL A 329 -7.12 -10.73 -1.34
C VAL A 329 -5.92 -9.79 -1.51
N GLY A 330 -6.09 -8.80 -2.38
CA GLY A 330 -5.13 -7.72 -2.57
C GLY A 330 -5.61 -6.45 -1.89
N TRP A 331 -4.72 -5.79 -1.15
CA TRP A 331 -4.92 -4.43 -0.62
C TRP A 331 -3.97 -3.48 -1.30
N VAL A 332 -4.48 -2.33 -1.70
CA VAL A 332 -3.66 -1.21 -2.15
C VAL A 332 -3.90 -0.04 -1.21
N TRP A 333 -2.84 0.38 -0.56
CA TRP A 333 -2.78 1.48 0.39
C TRP A 333 -2.22 2.71 -0.33
N TYR A 334 -3.03 3.73 -0.54
CA TYR A 334 -2.64 4.89 -1.33
C TYR A 334 -3.17 6.21 -0.75
N MET A 335 -2.67 7.31 -1.28
CA MET A 335 -3.00 8.67 -0.86
C MET A 335 -3.52 9.48 -2.04
N ARG A 336 -4.20 10.59 -1.74
CA ARG A 336 -4.61 11.55 -2.75
C ARG A 336 -4.09 12.93 -2.43
N ASP A 337 -3.74 13.62 -3.50
CA ASP A 337 -3.17 14.95 -3.41
C ASP A 337 -4.14 16.02 -2.93
N ASP A 338 -5.43 15.83 -3.21
CA ASP A 338 -6.49 16.73 -2.76
C ASP A 338 -6.62 16.73 -1.22
N ILE A 339 -6.36 15.59 -0.56
CA ILE A 339 -6.31 15.52 0.92
C ILE A 339 -5.13 16.33 1.46
N HIS A 340 -3.93 16.18 0.89
CA HIS A 340 -2.76 16.96 1.29
C HIS A 340 -2.96 18.47 1.07
N GLU A 341 -3.58 18.84 -0.06
CA GLU A 341 -3.94 20.23 -0.37
C GLU A 341 -4.95 20.79 0.65
N PHE A 342 -5.92 19.99 1.06
CA PHE A 342 -6.95 20.41 2.04
C PHE A 342 -6.39 20.69 3.43
N VAL A 343 -5.44 19.89 3.90
CA VAL A 343 -4.82 20.04 5.22
C VAL A 343 -3.52 20.87 5.20
N ASP A 344 -3.22 21.51 4.06
CA ASP A 344 -2.06 22.40 3.86
C ASP A 344 -0.70 21.74 4.15
N VAL A 345 -0.55 20.48 3.76
CA VAL A 345 0.72 19.74 3.91
C VAL A 345 1.47 19.67 2.57
N PRO A 346 2.79 19.94 2.56
CA PRO A 346 3.59 19.85 1.35
C PRO A 346 3.52 18.47 0.68
N ARG A 347 3.67 18.47 -0.65
CA ARG A 347 3.81 17.22 -1.40
C ARG A 347 5.17 16.58 -1.08
N GLY A 348 5.18 15.28 -0.80
CA GLY A 348 6.42 14.51 -0.75
C GLY A 348 7.13 14.47 -2.11
N ASP A 349 8.46 14.56 -2.12
CA ASP A 349 9.31 14.33 -3.30
C ASP A 349 9.62 12.84 -3.47
N TYR A 350 10.21 12.44 -4.59
CA TYR A 350 10.66 11.07 -4.84
C TYR A 350 11.55 10.52 -3.71
N SER A 351 11.32 9.26 -3.34
CA SER A 351 12.24 8.52 -2.47
C SER A 351 13.59 8.26 -3.16
N ARG A 352 14.71 8.51 -2.45
CA ARG A 352 16.07 8.39 -2.99
C ARG A 352 16.84 7.33 -2.21
N TYR A 353 17.54 6.45 -2.92
CA TYR A 353 18.26 5.34 -2.28
C TYR A 353 19.26 5.80 -1.22
N LYS A 354 20.02 6.87 -1.50
CA LYS A 354 20.99 7.41 -0.54
C LYS A 354 20.31 8.05 0.67
N SER A 355 19.14 8.67 0.49
CA SER A 355 18.45 9.38 1.57
C SER A 355 17.86 8.41 2.61
N VAL A 356 17.50 7.19 2.20
CA VAL A 356 16.93 6.15 3.08
C VAL A 356 17.71 6.03 4.39
N VAL A 357 19.05 6.05 4.34
CA VAL A 357 19.91 5.94 5.54
C VAL A 357 20.57 7.25 5.96
N THR A 358 20.66 8.27 5.11
CA THR A 358 21.26 9.56 5.51
C THR A 358 20.27 10.44 6.27
N ASP A 359 18.97 10.33 5.99
CA ASP A 359 17.93 11.04 6.74
C ASP A 359 17.98 10.63 8.23
N ALA A 360 18.44 9.41 8.53
CA ALA A 360 18.69 8.93 9.90
C ALA A 360 19.65 9.83 10.69
N MET A 361 20.64 10.45 10.02
CA MET A 361 21.65 11.29 10.66
C MET A 361 21.15 12.69 11.00
N GLU A 362 20.01 13.12 10.44
CA GLU A 362 19.41 14.42 10.73
C GLU A 362 18.46 14.39 11.95
N PHE A 363 18.03 13.19 12.38
CA PHE A 363 17.11 12.99 13.50
C PHE A 363 17.75 12.32 14.74
N THR A 364 19.08 12.14 14.76
CA THR A 364 19.88 11.79 15.95
C THR A 364 20.61 13.02 16.48
#